data_AF-A0A850J124-F1
#
_entry.id   AF-A0A850J124-F1
#
_cell.length_a   1.000
_cell.length_b   1.000
_cell.length_c   1.000
_cell.angle_alpha   90.00
_cell.angle_beta   90.00
_cell.angle_gamma   90.00
#
_symmetry.space_group_name_H-M   'P 1'
#
loop_
_entity.id
_entity.type
_entity.pdbx_description
1 polymer ?
#
loop_
_entity_poly.entity_id
_entity_poly.type
_entity_poly.pdbx_seq_one_letter_code
_entity_poly.pdbx_strand_id
1 'polypeptide(L)' 'MSVPNPHDIQWRKSSRSGGQGGDCVEVAALTPAIAVRDSKNPTGPHLTL' A
#
# COMPACT_ATOMS: atom_id res chain seq x y z
N MET A 1 0.50 -13.74 -15.44
CA MET A 1 0.93 -12.49 -14.76
C MET A 1 1.14 -12.85 -13.29
N SER A 2 2.40 -13.06 -12.87
CA SER A 2 2.72 -13.42 -11.49
C SER A 2 2.53 -12.18 -10.63
N VAL A 3 1.67 -12.25 -9.62
CA VAL A 3 1.63 -11.20 -8.59
C VAL A 3 3.03 -11.11 -7.96
N PRO A 4 3.64 -9.92 -7.87
CA PRO A 4 4.91 -9.76 -7.19
C PRO A 4 4.75 -10.20 -5.74
N ASN A 5 5.75 -10.91 -5.22
CA ASN A 5 5.75 -11.40 -3.85
C ASN A 5 5.57 -10.19 -2.90
N PRO A 6 4.64 -10.21 -1.92
CA PRO A 6 4.33 -9.04 -1.09
C PRO A 6 5.55 -8.47 -0.33
N HIS A 7 6.58 -9.29 -0.14
CA HIS A 7 7.84 -8.92 0.50
C HIS A 7 8.77 -8.08 -0.38
N ASP A 8 8.65 -8.18 -1.71
CA ASP A 8 9.48 -7.41 -2.66
C ASP A 8 8.88 -6.03 -2.98
N ILE A 9 7.65 -5.78 -2.51
CA ILE A 9 6.95 -4.51 -2.73
C ILE A 9 7.40 -3.51 -1.66
N GLN A 10 8.07 -2.44 -2.10
CA GLN A 10 8.45 -1.35 -1.21
C GLN A 10 7.25 -0.45 -0.88
N TRP A 11 6.58 -0.77 0.23
CA TRP A 11 5.52 0.06 0.80
C TRP A 11 6.09 1.25 1.55
N ARG A 12 5.50 2.42 1.33
CA ARG A 12 5.76 3.61 2.15
C ARG A 12 4.44 4.16 2.68
N LYS A 13 4.47 4.66 3.91
CA LYS A 13 3.33 5.40 4.48
C LYS A 13 3.09 6.69 3.70
N SER A 14 1.82 6.99 3.46
CA SER A 14 1.42 8.28 2.92
C SER A 14 1.75 9.40 3.90
N SER A 15 2.15 10.57 3.40
CA SER A 15 2.34 11.77 4.23
C SER A 15 1.02 12.31 4.80
N ARG A 16 -0.12 11.84 4.28
CA ARG A 16 -1.47 12.18 4.75
C ARG A 16 -1.94 11.32 5.92
N SER A 17 -1.20 10.29 6.30
CA SER A 17 -1.51 9.40 7.45
C SER A 17 -1.21 10.06 8.81
N GLY A 18 -1.46 11.37 8.94
CA GLY A 18 -1.11 12.21 10.09
C GLY A 18 -1.91 11.91 11.37
N GLY A 19 -1.26 12.12 12.52
CA GLY A 19 -1.64 11.63 13.86
C GLY A 19 -3.00 12.07 14.42
N GLN A 20 -3.47 11.30 15.41
CA GLN A 20 -4.83 11.23 16.00
C GLN A 20 -5.83 10.38 15.19
N GLY A 21 -5.42 9.20 14.76
CA GLY A 21 -6.36 8.17 14.28
C GLY A 21 -6.68 8.19 12.79
N GLY A 22 -6.00 9.02 11.99
CA GLY A 22 -6.17 9.10 10.54
C GLY A 22 -6.00 7.75 9.83
N ASP A 23 -6.71 7.59 8.71
CA ASP A 23 -6.65 6.41 7.84
C ASP A 23 -5.20 6.10 7.46
N CYS A 24 -4.71 4.96 7.93
CA CYS A 24 -3.31 4.61 7.80
C CYS A 24 -3.11 4.00 6.41
N VAL A 25 -2.86 4.80 5.38
CA VAL A 25 -2.68 4.30 4.02
C VAL A 25 -1.19 4.14 3.70
N GLU A 26 -0.86 3.04 3.01
CA GLU A 26 0.44 2.78 2.39
C GLU A 26 0.32 2.70 0.87
N VAL A 27 1.36 3.14 0.18
CA VAL A 27 1.44 3.13 -1.28
C VAL A 27 2.73 2.47 -1.75
N ALA A 28 2.68 1.79 -2.88
CA ALA A 28 3.85 1.22 -3.55
C ALA A 28 3.81 1.48 -5.05
N ALA A 29 4.98 1.78 -5.61
CA ALA A 29 5.15 1.91 -7.06
C ALA A 29 5.43 0.53 -7.66
N LEU A 30 4.57 0.09 -8.58
CA LEU A 30 4.65 -1.21 -9.25
C LEU A 30 4.56 -1.01 -10.77
N THR A 31 5.60 -0.54 -11.45
CA THR A 31 5.53 -0.22 -12.89
C THR A 31 4.84 -1.33 -13.71
N PRO A 32 3.75 -1.03 -14.48
CA PRO A 32 3.21 0.30 -14.81
C PRO A 32 2.13 0.83 -13.85
N ALA A 33 1.83 0.11 -12.78
CA ALA A 33 0.75 0.34 -11.83
C ALA A 33 1.18 1.01 -10.51
N ILE A 34 0.17 1.44 -9.75
CA ILE A 34 0.33 1.89 -8.36
C ILE A 34 -0.55 1.04 -7.45
N ALA A 35 0.03 0.51 -6.37
CA ALA A 35 -0.71 -0.22 -5.35
C ALA A 35 -1.00 0.66 -4.14
N VAL A 36 -2.20 0.51 -3.58
CA VAL A 36 -2.66 1.22 -2.38
C VAL A 36 -3.28 0.20 -1.43
N ARG A 37 -2.87 0.25 -0.15
CA ARG A 37 -3.43 -0.60 0.90
C ARG A 37 -3.67 0.14 2.21
N ASP A 38 -4.51 -0.45 3.04
CA ASP A 38 -4.64 -0.06 4.44
C ASP A 38 -3.50 -0.69 5.26
N SER A 39 -2.81 0.15 6.01
CA SER A 39 -1.70 -0.21 6.91
C SER A 39 -2.17 -0.99 8.12
N LYS A 40 -3.44 -0.84 8.54
CA LYS A 40 -4.00 -1.58 9.69
C LYS A 40 -4.42 -2.99 9.29
N ASN A 41 -4.60 -3.25 7.99
CA ASN A 41 -4.91 -4.55 7.41
C ASN A 41 -4.00 -4.85 6.19
N PRO A 42 -2.69 -5.07 6.41
CA PRO A 42 -1.72 -5.23 5.32
C PRO A 42 -1.93 -6.50 4.48
N THR A 43 -2.65 -7.50 5.01
CA THR A 43 -3.03 -8.74 4.31
C THR A 43 -4.43 -8.68 3.70
N GLY A 44 -5.15 -7.57 3.89
CA GLY A 44 -6.44 -7.33 3.27
C GLY A 44 -6.35 -7.08 1.77
N PRO A 45 -7.49 -6.85 1.10
CA PRO A 45 -7.51 -6.50 -0.31
C PRO A 45 -6.79 -5.18 -0.58
N HIS A 46 -6.06 -5.11 -1.69
CA HIS A 46 -5.35 -3.90 -2.14
C HIS A 46 -5.97 -3.38 -3.44
N LEU A 47 -5.92 -2.06 -3.62
CA LEU A 47 -6.30 -1.42 -4.88
C LEU A 47 -5.06 -1.32 -5.77
N THR A 48 -5.23 -1.52 -7.07
CA THR A 48 -4.18 -1.34 -8.07
C THR A 48 -4.73 -0.51 -9.22
N LEU A 49 -4.04 0.57 -9.55
CA LEU A 49 -4.40 1.49 -10.63
C LEU A 49 -3.40 1.38 -11.79
#